data_AF-A0A2D6G8H3-F1
#
_entry.id   AF-A0A2D6G8H3-F1
#
_cell.length_a   1.000
_cell.length_b   1.000
_cell.length_c   1.000
_cell.angle_alpha   90.00
_cell.angle_beta   90.00
_cell.angle_gamma   90.00
#
_symmetry.space_group_name_H-M   'P 1'
#
loop_
_entity.id
_entity.type
_entity.pdbx_description
1 polymer ?
#
loop_
_entity_poly.entity_id
_entity_poly.type
_entity_poly.pdbx_seq_one_letter_code
_entity_poly.pdbx_strand_id
1 'polypeptide(L)'
;MILVISVCENKLHEEEFVKPVTDLLENYKVVHYSELKEVKEDKIIICGTALKDNSYLDHLDKFSWLKNFKGKVLGICAGMQIIGKVLGKELEEDKKIGFIDNKYYLHSFKVKGFGDILEKNNFKGVLFHPEIRNKEIIKEFVD
;
A
#
# COMPACT_ATOMS: atom_id res chain seq x y z
N MET A 1 5.94 13.95 9.91
CA MET A 1 5.07 14.03 8.73
C MET A 1 5.17 12.72 7.97
N ILE A 2 4.03 12.10 7.68
CA ILE A 2 3.93 10.82 6.96
C ILE A 2 3.66 11.10 5.49
N LEU A 3 4.36 10.41 4.59
CA LEU A 3 4.02 10.45 3.17
C LEU A 3 3.00 9.35 2.86
N VAL A 4 1.82 9.73 2.40
CA VAL A 4 0.80 8.83 1.88
C VAL A 4 0.86 8.85 0.36
N ILE A 5 1.09 7.70 -0.25
CA ILE A 5 1.22 7.54 -1.69
C ILE A 5 -0.06 6.92 -2.23
N SER A 6 -0.78 7.68 -3.05
CA SER A 6 -1.91 7.20 -3.82
C SER A 6 -1.41 6.45 -5.06
N VAL A 7 -2.02 5.28 -5.32
CA VAL A 7 -1.78 4.46 -6.51
C VAL A 7 -3.04 4.27 -7.35
N CYS A 8 -4.06 5.09 -7.08
CA CYS A 8 -5.33 5.07 -7.80
C CYS A 8 -5.17 5.70 -9.19
N GLU A 9 -5.50 4.97 -10.25
CA GLU A 9 -5.56 5.47 -11.62
C GLU A 9 -6.55 6.63 -11.75
N ASN A 10 -7.71 6.51 -11.09
CA ASN A 10 -8.74 7.54 -11.05
C ASN A 10 -8.74 8.28 -9.72
N LYS A 11 -8.62 9.61 -9.76
CA LYS A 11 -8.65 10.48 -8.59
C LYS A 11 -9.88 10.30 -7.70
N LEU A 12 -11.04 9.95 -8.27
CA LEU A 12 -12.26 9.72 -7.47
C LEU A 12 -12.15 8.49 -6.57
N HIS A 13 -11.32 7.50 -6.92
CA HIS A 13 -11.07 6.33 -6.07
C HIS A 13 -10.27 6.67 -4.82
N GLU A 14 -9.58 7.81 -4.78
CA GLU A 14 -8.85 8.25 -3.58
C GLU A 14 -9.80 8.45 -2.39
N GLU A 15 -11.04 8.86 -2.62
CA GLU A 15 -12.06 8.97 -1.55
C GLU A 15 -12.38 7.62 -0.90
N GLU A 16 -12.18 6.50 -1.60
CA GLU A 16 -12.45 5.15 -1.08
C GLU A 16 -11.21 4.47 -0.51
N PHE A 17 -10.03 4.67 -1.10
CA PHE A 17 -8.82 3.90 -0.75
C PHE A 17 -7.70 4.70 -0.09
N VAL A 18 -7.73 6.03 -0.21
CA VAL A 18 -6.71 6.92 0.37
C VAL A 18 -7.29 7.67 1.57
N LYS A 19 -8.49 8.26 1.41
CA LYS A 19 -9.13 9.05 2.44
C LYS A 19 -9.37 8.29 3.75
N PRO A 20 -9.87 7.03 3.76
CA PRO A 20 -10.07 6.32 5.02
C PRO A 20 -8.76 5.97 5.73
N VAL A 21 -7.63 5.90 5.00
CA VAL A 21 -6.29 5.79 5.59
C VAL A 21 -5.90 7.12 6.22
N THR A 22 -6.04 8.24 5.48
CA THR A 22 -5.64 9.57 5.95
C THR A 22 -6.49 10.09 7.10
N ASP A 23 -7.76 9.68 7.20
CA ASP A 23 -8.64 10.00 8.34
C ASP A 23 -8.13 9.44 9.68
N LEU A 24 -7.14 8.53 9.64
CA LEU A 24 -6.48 7.95 10.81
C LEU A 24 -5.15 8.64 11.15
N LEU A 25 -4.76 9.67 10.40
CA LEU A 25 -3.46 10.33 10.49
C LEU A 25 -3.62 11.81 10.85
N GLU A 26 -2.70 12.34 11.66
CA GLU A 26 -2.73 13.77 12.03
C GLU A 26 -1.78 14.64 11.18
N ASN A 27 -0.54 14.18 10.94
CA ASN A 27 0.49 14.93 10.23
C ASN A 27 0.97 14.16 9.00
N TYR A 28 0.28 14.37 7.87
CA TYR A 28 0.53 13.65 6.63
C TYR A 28 0.52 14.56 5.40
N LYS A 29 1.07 14.03 4.31
CA LYS A 29 1.00 14.59 2.96
C LYS A 29 0.58 13.49 2.00
N VAL A 30 -0.41 13.76 1.15
CA VAL A 30 -0.82 12.83 0.09
C VAL A 30 -0.14 13.24 -1.22
N VAL A 31 0.44 12.27 -1.93
CA VAL A 31 1.02 12.45 -3.27
C VAL A 31 0.63 11.26 -4.13
N HIS A 32 0.16 11.52 -5.35
CA HIS A 32 -0.04 10.45 -6.32
C HIS A 32 1.31 9.94 -6.85
N TYR A 33 1.47 8.63 -7.06
CA TYR A 33 2.75 8.03 -7.43
C TYR A 33 3.37 8.64 -8.70
N SER A 34 2.54 9.15 -9.62
CA SER A 34 3.02 9.79 -10.84
C SER A 34 3.71 11.13 -10.61
N GLU A 35 3.44 11.78 -9.47
CA GLU A 35 3.96 13.09 -9.09
C GLU A 35 5.06 12.99 -8.02
N LEU A 36 5.50 11.77 -7.69
CA LEU A 36 6.57 11.55 -6.72
C LEU A 36 7.85 12.28 -7.16
N LYS A 37 8.38 13.05 -6.23
CA LYS A 37 9.68 13.72 -6.32
C LYS A 37 10.58 13.13 -5.23
N GLU A 38 11.54 13.93 -4.77
CA GLU A 38 12.36 13.60 -3.61
C GLU A 38 11.48 13.33 -2.37
N VAL A 39 11.63 12.13 -1.79
CA VAL A 39 10.93 11.69 -0.57
C VAL A 39 11.84 11.98 0.62
N LYS A 40 11.33 12.74 1.60
CA LYS A 40 12.09 13.17 2.79
C LYS A 40 11.51 12.63 4.10
N GLU A 41 10.33 12.07 4.03
CA GLU A 41 9.57 11.55 5.15
C GLU A 41 10.10 10.18 5.58
N ASP A 42 10.22 9.95 6.90
CA ASP A 42 10.73 8.69 7.47
C ASP A 42 9.67 7.59 7.58
N LYS A 43 8.38 7.92 7.43
CA LYS A 43 7.27 6.97 7.45
C LYS A 43 6.44 7.16 6.17
N ILE A 44 6.25 6.07 5.43
CA ILE A 44 5.48 6.06 4.17
C ILE A 44 4.35 5.05 4.26
N ILE A 45 3.17 5.42 3.76
CA ILE A 45 2.07 4.50 3.51
C ILE A 45 1.79 4.48 2.00
N ILE A 46 1.83 3.32 1.38
CA ILE A 46 1.42 3.12 -0.02
C ILE A 46 0.03 2.50 0.00
N CYS A 47 -0.98 3.26 -0.46
CA CYS A 47 -2.38 2.87 -0.37
C CYS A 47 -2.75 1.71 -1.31
N GLY A 48 -3.94 1.17 -1.10
CA GLY A 48 -4.60 0.31 -2.06
C GLY A 48 -5.20 1.10 -3.22
N THR A 49 -5.86 0.37 -4.13
CA THR A 49 -6.69 0.94 -5.19
C THR A 49 -7.88 0.03 -5.46
N ALA A 50 -8.76 0.45 -6.37
CA ALA A 50 -9.92 -0.28 -6.82
C ALA A 50 -9.57 -1.64 -7.45
N LEU A 51 -10.53 -2.56 -7.43
CA LEU A 51 -10.38 -3.85 -8.07
C LEU A 51 -10.12 -3.69 -9.59
N LYS A 52 -9.11 -4.40 -10.09
CA LYS A 52 -8.60 -4.37 -11.48
C LYS A 52 -7.83 -3.10 -11.88
N ASP A 53 -7.72 -2.10 -11.00
CA ASP A 53 -6.73 -1.05 -11.22
C ASP A 53 -5.34 -1.62 -10.93
N ASN A 54 -4.61 -1.90 -12.00
CA ASN A 54 -3.26 -2.45 -11.97
C ASN A 54 -2.26 -1.52 -12.67
N SER A 55 -2.66 -0.28 -12.98
CA SER A 55 -1.84 0.68 -13.72
C SER A 55 -0.47 0.92 -13.07
N TYR A 56 -0.41 0.86 -11.74
CA TYR A 56 0.84 0.99 -10.98
C TYR A 56 1.87 -0.12 -11.28
N LEU A 57 1.46 -1.29 -11.79
CA LEU A 57 2.38 -2.38 -12.17
C LEU A 57 3.24 -2.01 -13.38
N ASP A 58 2.73 -1.15 -14.26
CA ASP A 58 3.47 -0.66 -15.43
C ASP A 58 4.45 0.47 -15.08
N HIS A 59 4.45 0.92 -13.82
CA HIS A 59 5.24 2.06 -13.31
C HIS A 59 6.06 1.73 -12.06
N LEU A 60 6.46 0.46 -11.91
CA LEU A 60 7.27 -0.01 -10.78
C LEU A 60 8.64 0.68 -10.69
N ASP A 61 9.14 1.23 -11.80
CA ASP A 61 10.36 2.02 -11.86
C ASP A 61 10.29 3.24 -10.91
N LYS A 62 9.11 3.87 -10.77
CA LYS A 62 8.86 5.01 -9.86
C LYS A 62 9.01 4.66 -8.38
N PHE A 63 9.04 3.38 -8.04
CA PHE A 63 9.21 2.87 -6.67
C PHE A 63 10.62 2.31 -6.42
N SER A 64 11.55 2.41 -7.38
CA SER A 64 12.90 1.84 -7.26
C SER A 64 13.69 2.40 -6.06
N TRP A 65 13.42 3.64 -5.67
CA TRP A 65 14.05 4.30 -4.53
C TRP A 65 13.77 3.59 -3.19
N LEU A 66 12.68 2.83 -3.08
CA LEU A 66 12.35 2.05 -1.88
C LEU A 66 13.48 1.07 -1.53
N LYS A 67 14.22 0.55 -2.51
CA LYS A 67 15.35 -0.38 -2.26
C LYS A 67 16.42 0.20 -1.33
N ASN A 68 16.59 1.52 -1.35
CA ASN A 68 17.58 2.24 -0.55
C ASN A 68 16.93 3.08 0.57
N PHE A 69 15.61 3.03 0.70
CA PHE A 69 14.88 3.80 1.70
C PHE A 69 15.12 3.21 3.10
N LYS A 70 15.46 4.07 4.06
CA LYS A 70 15.83 3.64 5.42
C LYS A 70 14.70 3.79 6.46
N GLY A 71 13.69 4.59 6.15
CA GLY A 71 12.52 4.77 7.03
C GLY A 71 11.55 3.59 6.98
N LYS A 72 10.42 3.67 7.68
CA LYS A 72 9.39 2.61 7.71
C LYS A 72 8.42 2.75 6.54
N VAL A 73 7.99 1.63 5.96
CA VAL A 73 7.02 1.60 4.85
C VAL A 73 5.89 0.62 5.17
N LEU A 74 4.65 1.08 5.07
CA LEU A 74 3.44 0.26 5.10
C LEU A 74 2.82 0.20 3.70
N GLY A 75 2.65 -0.98 3.13
CA GLY A 75 1.91 -1.20 1.89
C GLY A 75 0.55 -1.82 2.14
N ILE A 76 -0.51 -1.24 1.60
CA ILE A 76 -1.89 -1.73 1.73
C ILE A 76 -2.36 -2.23 0.37
N CYS A 77 -2.82 -3.48 0.28
CA CYS A 77 -3.28 -4.13 -0.95
C CYS A 77 -2.26 -3.95 -2.11
N ALA A 78 -2.53 -3.04 -3.06
CA ALA A 78 -1.61 -2.63 -4.12
C ALA A 78 -0.23 -2.18 -3.59
N GLY A 79 -0.19 -1.47 -2.45
CA GLY A 79 1.06 -1.12 -1.78
C GLY A 79 1.90 -2.33 -1.37
N MET A 80 1.28 -3.40 -0.86
CA MET A 80 1.99 -4.65 -0.57
C MET A 80 2.50 -5.32 -1.85
N GLN A 81 1.72 -5.29 -2.94
CA GLN A 81 2.12 -5.83 -4.24
C GLN A 81 3.35 -5.07 -4.79
N ILE A 82 3.37 -3.74 -4.70
CA ILE A 82 4.52 -2.89 -5.05
C ILE A 82 5.76 -3.27 -4.22
N ILE A 83 5.63 -3.37 -2.89
CA ILE A 83 6.72 -3.80 -2.01
C ILE A 83 7.25 -5.18 -2.44
N GLY A 84 6.36 -6.13 -2.69
CA GLY A 84 6.71 -7.46 -3.18
C GLY A 84 7.56 -7.40 -4.46
N LYS A 85 7.11 -6.64 -5.46
CA LYS A 85 7.84 -6.43 -6.71
C LYS A 85 9.20 -5.78 -6.50
N VAL A 86 9.29 -4.75 -5.65
CA VAL A 86 10.55 -4.07 -5.30
C VAL A 86 11.55 -5.03 -4.64
N LEU A 87 11.06 -5.96 -3.82
CA LEU A 87 11.83 -7.02 -3.17
C LEU A 87 12.15 -8.21 -4.09
N GLY A 88 11.84 -8.11 -5.39
CA GLY A 88 12.12 -9.13 -6.39
C GLY A 88 11.17 -10.34 -6.35
N LYS A 89 9.97 -10.18 -5.78
CA LYS A 89 8.95 -11.22 -5.75
C LYS A 89 8.05 -11.15 -6.98
N GLU A 90 7.51 -12.31 -7.35
CA GLU A 90 6.48 -12.42 -8.36
C GLU A 90 5.10 -12.18 -7.73
N LEU A 91 4.13 -11.79 -8.56
CA LEU A 91 2.73 -11.79 -8.19
C LEU A 91 2.08 -13.02 -8.80
N GLU A 92 1.13 -13.61 -8.09
CA GLU A 92 0.32 -14.73 -8.59
C GLU A 92 -1.15 -14.36 -8.49
N GLU A 93 -1.96 -14.86 -9.43
CA GLU A 93 -3.40 -14.63 -9.42
C GLU A 93 -4.02 -15.22 -8.15
N ASP A 94 -4.77 -14.37 -7.45
CA ASP A 94 -5.47 -14.70 -6.22
C ASP A 94 -6.60 -13.69 -6.05
N LYS A 95 -7.70 -13.94 -6.73
CA LYS A 95 -8.86 -13.06 -6.67
C LYS A 95 -9.61 -13.28 -5.36
N LYS A 96 -9.54 -12.31 -4.46
CA LYS A 96 -10.22 -12.33 -3.17
C LYS A 96 -10.99 -11.02 -2.97
N ILE A 97 -12.29 -11.15 -2.75
CA ILE A 97 -13.22 -10.02 -2.62
C ILE A 97 -14.15 -10.28 -1.44
N GLY A 98 -14.31 -9.26 -0.60
CA GLY A 98 -15.26 -9.27 0.51
C GLY A 98 -14.61 -9.42 1.87
N PHE A 99 -15.46 -9.61 2.88
CA PHE A 99 -15.04 -9.70 4.27
C PHE A 99 -14.87 -11.16 4.69
N ILE A 100 -13.65 -11.56 5.04
CA ILE A 100 -13.27 -12.94 5.36
C ILE A 100 -12.32 -12.89 6.56
N ASP A 101 -12.57 -13.70 7.59
CA ASP A 101 -11.73 -13.81 8.79
C ASP A 101 -11.32 -12.45 9.39
N ASN A 102 -12.32 -11.58 9.56
CA ASN A 102 -12.15 -10.22 10.09
C ASN A 102 -11.28 -9.26 9.26
N LYS A 103 -11.08 -9.56 7.97
CA LYS A 103 -10.29 -8.74 7.03
C LYS A 103 -11.12 -8.43 5.78
N TYR A 104 -10.98 -7.22 5.25
CA TYR A 104 -11.67 -6.79 4.01
C TYR A 104 -10.72 -6.86 2.82
N TYR A 105 -11.02 -7.72 1.84
CA TYR A 105 -10.19 -7.95 0.66
C TYR A 105 -10.82 -7.36 -0.59
N LEU A 106 -9.96 -6.80 -1.44
CA LEU A 106 -10.34 -6.34 -2.78
C LEU A 106 -9.13 -6.39 -3.71
N HIS A 107 -8.70 -7.60 -4.11
CA HIS A 107 -7.53 -7.75 -4.99
C HIS A 107 -7.67 -8.90 -5.99
N SER A 108 -6.87 -8.82 -7.06
CA SER A 108 -6.73 -9.88 -8.08
C SER A 108 -5.45 -10.69 -7.93
N PHE A 109 -4.46 -10.18 -7.19
CA PHE A 109 -3.14 -10.77 -7.08
C PHE A 109 -2.68 -10.84 -5.63
N LYS A 110 -1.85 -11.83 -5.32
CA LYS A 110 -1.05 -11.88 -4.09
C LYS A 110 0.44 -11.89 -4.40
N VAL A 111 1.26 -11.61 -3.39
CA VAL A 111 2.72 -11.71 -3.51
C VAL A 111 3.13 -13.15 -3.28
N LYS A 112 3.77 -13.77 -4.28
CA LYS A 112 4.16 -15.18 -4.22
C LYS A 112 5.09 -15.46 -3.04
N GLY A 113 4.72 -16.49 -2.26
CA GLY A 113 5.44 -16.89 -1.05
C GLY A 113 5.08 -16.09 0.21
N PHE A 114 4.08 -15.21 0.14
CA PHE A 114 3.52 -14.52 1.29
C PHE A 114 2.00 -14.79 1.38
N GLY A 115 1.49 -14.84 2.62
CA GLY A 115 0.05 -14.82 2.87
C GLY A 115 -0.48 -13.38 2.85
N ASP A 116 -1.43 -13.07 3.72
CA ASP A 116 -2.01 -11.72 3.80
C ASP A 116 -1.04 -10.64 4.30
N ILE A 117 0.13 -11.04 4.82
CA ILE A 117 1.10 -10.17 5.47
C ILE A 117 2.49 -10.43 4.86
N LEU A 118 3.21 -9.35 4.57
CA LEU A 118 4.62 -9.35 4.20
C LEU A 118 5.37 -8.47 5.19
N GLU A 119 6.32 -9.05 5.92
CA GLU A 119 7.24 -8.29 6.76
C GLU A 119 8.67 -8.65 6.37
N LYS A 120 9.45 -7.63 5.99
CA LYS A 120 10.86 -7.78 5.64
C LYS A 120 11.60 -6.46 5.82
N ASN A 121 12.65 -6.45 6.64
CA ASN A 121 13.43 -5.26 6.96
C ASN A 121 12.52 -4.13 7.49
N ASN A 122 12.49 -2.99 6.79
CA ASN A 122 11.68 -1.82 7.07
C ASN A 122 10.32 -1.81 6.37
N PHE A 123 9.97 -2.88 5.65
CA PHE A 123 8.71 -3.02 4.95
C PHE A 123 7.73 -3.88 5.75
N LYS A 124 6.52 -3.34 5.95
CA LYS A 124 5.31 -4.08 6.32
C LYS A 124 4.30 -3.94 5.18
N GLY A 125 3.66 -5.04 4.80
CA GLY A 125 2.65 -5.08 3.76
C GLY A 125 1.46 -5.91 4.22
N VAL A 126 0.26 -5.46 3.90
CA VAL A 126 -0.99 -6.22 4.10
C VAL A 126 -1.77 -6.29 2.78
N LEU A 127 -2.35 -7.45 2.46
CA LEU A 127 -3.12 -7.67 1.23
C LEU A 127 -4.60 -7.28 1.35
N PHE A 128 -5.07 -7.02 2.57
CA PHE A 128 -6.41 -6.53 2.88
C PHE A 128 -6.36 -5.02 3.17
N HIS A 129 -7.54 -4.42 3.33
CA HIS A 129 -7.74 -2.99 3.62
C HIS A 129 -7.92 -2.77 5.13
N PRO A 130 -6.85 -2.53 5.91
CA PRO A 130 -6.93 -2.35 7.36
C PRO A 130 -7.75 -1.12 7.76
N GLU A 131 -7.83 -0.10 6.92
CA GLU A 131 -8.63 1.11 7.13
C GLU A 131 -10.12 0.84 7.38
N ILE A 132 -10.64 -0.31 6.95
CA ILE A 132 -12.05 -0.69 7.12
C ILE A 132 -12.30 -1.38 8.48
N ARG A 133 -11.49 -2.38 8.85
CA ARG A 133 -11.75 -3.26 10.02
C ARG A 133 -10.57 -3.49 10.95
N ASN A 134 -9.35 -3.12 10.55
CA ASN A 134 -8.11 -3.38 11.27
C ASN A 134 -7.27 -2.10 11.41
N LYS A 135 -7.93 -1.01 11.84
CA LYS A 135 -7.36 0.34 11.91
C LYS A 135 -6.14 0.43 12.83
N GLU A 136 -6.05 -0.46 13.81
CA GLU A 136 -4.90 -0.64 14.70
C GLU A 136 -3.60 -0.86 13.92
N ILE A 137 -3.62 -1.56 12.78
CA ILE A 137 -2.42 -1.78 11.97
C ILE A 137 -1.83 -0.46 11.46
N ILE A 138 -2.69 0.49 11.07
CA ILE A 138 -2.26 1.82 10.63
C ILE A 138 -1.78 2.62 11.85
N LYS A 139 -2.51 2.59 12.96
CA LYS A 139 -2.15 3.33 14.19
C LYS A 139 -0.80 2.88 14.75
N GLU A 140 -0.58 1.58 14.91
CA GLU A 140 0.69 1.01 15.38
C GLU A 140 1.88 1.29 14.45
N PHE A 141 1.63 1.45 13.14
CA PHE A 141 2.66 1.87 12.20
C PHE A 141 3.05 3.36 12.38
N VAL A 142 2.04 4.18 12.68
CA VAL A 142 2.15 5.64 12.84
C VAL A 142 2.79 6.03 14.16
N ASP A 143 2.60 5.22 15.21
CA ASP A 143 3.31 5.34 16.49
C ASP A 143 4.83 5.10 16.31
#